data_AF-A0A933U9I1-F1
#
_entry.id   AF-A0A933U9I1-F1
#
_cell.length_a   1.000
_cell.length_b   1.000
_cell.length_c   1.000
_cell.angle_alpha   90.00
_cell.angle_beta   90.00
_cell.angle_gamma   90.00
#
_symmetry.space_group_name_H-M   'P 1'
#
loop_
_entity.id
_entity.type
_entity.pdbx_description
1 polymer ?
#
loop_
_entity_poly.entity_id
_entity_poly.type
_entity_poly.pdbx_seq_one_letter_code
_entity_poly.pdbx_strand_id
1 'polypeptide(L)'
;MTIWILALLLLGALASAGYSQGAIRVAFSLVGIFAGVLFAAPLAPLVMLVLPFIGIERDWTKQIVGTIVAFYLVGVVFKLAAAFVHRKVEYHYKYRVPDAIRALWERMNRRTGMCLGLINGWVYFLLTCLVISTLGYFTTQIGGSESSSYLMKAVTKMAEDLRSTGMDKAVGGLNPAPERYYEIADALGFVANNRAVVRRIGSYPPFAVLAKTPVFQGMGTDREYLRLVESERDPSAILSHARTQEVITNSAVMTELLAVDLKDLTNYLATGKSAKYDLDRILGTWVYDFPASLKLAKAQEPDLRTTRMMQLRKELTDRYERAVFTATLDNRAAVTLPANIEGTAGPNLTNEHRLSFSGTWRKSGNNYQLSMTPANRNNRPVGSENITVNTEATIEKQKFARAGRPSVDVETIRFKIRENPVVFNKIPE
;
A
#
# COMPACT_ATOMS: atom_id res chain seq x y z
N MET A 1 19.69 7.19 -23.51
CA MET A 1 19.60 7.66 -24.92
C MET A 1 18.17 7.89 -25.39
N THR A 2 17.17 7.12 -24.92
CA THR A 2 15.76 7.21 -25.36
C THR A 2 15.16 8.59 -25.10
N ILE A 3 15.53 9.24 -24.00
CA ILE A 3 15.02 10.56 -23.64
C ILE A 3 15.41 11.66 -24.64
N TRP A 4 16.63 11.60 -25.19
CA TRP A 4 17.09 12.57 -26.19
C TRP A 4 16.43 12.34 -27.55
N ILE A 5 16.16 11.08 -27.89
CA ILE A 5 15.37 10.74 -29.08
C ILE A 5 13.96 11.33 -28.95
N LEU A 6 13.33 11.18 -27.78
CA LEU A 6 12.03 11.79 -27.49
C LEU A 6 12.08 13.32 -27.60
N ALA A 7 13.13 13.95 -27.05
CA ALA A 7 13.32 15.40 -27.13
C ALA A 7 13.40 15.87 -28.60
N LEU A 8 14.25 15.24 -29.40
CA LEU A 8 14.43 15.57 -30.81
C LEU A 8 13.14 15.36 -31.61
N LEU A 9 12.40 14.29 -31.34
CA LEU A 9 11.13 13.99 -32.00
C LEU A 9 10.08 15.05 -31.65
N LEU A 10 9.90 15.39 -30.37
CA LEU A 10 8.94 16.41 -29.93
C LEU A 10 9.29 17.80 -30.47
N LEU A 11 10.56 18.21 -30.36
CA LEU A 11 11.05 19.49 -30.86
C LEU A 11 10.91 19.58 -32.37
N GLY A 12 11.32 18.56 -33.12
CA GLY A 12 11.22 18.53 -34.58
C GLY A 12 9.77 18.51 -35.08
N ALA A 13 8.90 17.71 -34.46
CA ALA A 13 7.49 17.65 -34.81
C ALA A 13 6.78 18.98 -34.54
N LEU A 14 7.05 19.63 -33.40
CA LEU A 14 6.40 20.88 -33.06
C LEU A 14 7.02 22.10 -33.76
N ALA A 15 8.30 22.07 -34.11
CA ALA A 15 8.92 23.06 -34.97
C ALA A 15 8.33 23.02 -36.40
N SER A 16 8.16 21.83 -36.97
CA SER A 16 7.56 21.65 -38.30
C SER A 16 6.07 22.00 -38.32
N ALA A 17 5.31 21.58 -37.30
CA ALA A 17 3.94 22.04 -37.09
C ALA A 17 3.88 23.57 -36.93
N GLY A 18 4.82 24.17 -36.20
CA GLY A 18 4.88 25.60 -36.01
C GLY A 18 5.20 26.39 -37.27
N TYR A 19 6.09 25.86 -38.10
CA TYR A 19 6.42 26.42 -39.41
C TYR A 19 5.21 26.43 -40.36
N SER A 20 4.41 25.35 -40.35
CA SER A 20 3.22 25.24 -41.21
C SER A 20 2.01 26.03 -40.69
N GLN A 21 1.82 26.11 -39.37
CA GLN A 21 0.69 26.79 -38.76
C GLN A 21 0.91 28.31 -38.61
N GLY A 22 2.16 28.76 -38.53
CA GLY A 22 2.53 30.17 -38.35
C GLY A 22 2.44 30.65 -36.90
N ALA A 23 3.15 31.74 -36.60
CA ALA A 23 3.40 32.25 -35.26
C ALA A 23 2.14 32.48 -34.41
N ILE A 24 1.08 33.04 -34.99
CA ILE A 24 -0.14 33.39 -34.24
C ILE A 24 -0.77 32.14 -33.62
N ARG A 25 -0.95 31.07 -34.40
CA ARG A 25 -1.60 29.85 -33.90
C ARG A 25 -0.76 29.12 -32.85
N VAL A 26 0.55 29.14 -33.05
CA VAL A 26 1.51 28.49 -32.16
C VAL A 26 1.63 29.25 -30.84
N ALA A 27 1.62 30.60 -30.88
CA ALA A 27 1.65 31.45 -29.69
C ALA A 27 0.43 31.21 -28.79
N PHE A 28 -0.77 31.15 -29.38
CA PHE A 28 -1.97 30.80 -28.61
C PHE A 28 -1.91 29.39 -28.04
N SER A 29 -1.32 28.44 -28.76
CA SER A 29 -1.10 27.09 -28.24
C SER A 29 -0.13 27.10 -27.06
N LEU A 30 0.94 27.91 -27.10
CA LEU A 30 1.87 28.09 -25.99
C LEU A 30 1.15 28.59 -24.73
N VAL A 31 0.36 29.66 -24.88
CA VAL A 31 -0.44 30.21 -23.77
C VAL A 31 -1.45 29.16 -23.28
N GLY A 32 -2.06 28.41 -24.20
CA GLY A 32 -2.98 27.32 -23.88
C GLY A 32 -2.33 26.18 -23.08
N ILE A 33 -1.04 25.89 -23.27
CA ILE A 33 -0.33 24.90 -22.46
C ILE A 33 -0.22 25.39 -21.01
N PHE A 34 0.26 26.62 -20.80
CA PHE A 34 0.39 27.18 -19.45
C PHE A 34 -0.97 27.31 -18.75
N ALA A 35 -1.98 27.82 -19.46
CA ALA A 35 -3.34 27.89 -18.96
C ALA A 35 -3.88 26.48 -18.66
N GLY A 36 -3.62 25.51 -19.53
CA GLY A 36 -3.99 24.12 -19.32
C GLY A 36 -3.40 23.55 -18.04
N VAL A 37 -2.10 23.71 -17.80
CA VAL A 37 -1.45 23.25 -16.56
C VAL A 37 -2.06 23.93 -15.33
N LEU A 38 -2.32 25.24 -15.39
CA LEU A 38 -2.86 26.01 -14.27
C LEU A 38 -4.34 25.65 -13.97
N PHE A 39 -5.15 25.43 -15.01
CA PHE A 39 -6.59 25.24 -14.88
C PHE A 39 -7.05 23.78 -14.92
N ALA A 40 -6.18 22.82 -15.26
CA ALA A 40 -6.56 21.40 -15.34
C ALA A 40 -7.11 20.87 -14.00
N ALA A 41 -6.42 21.14 -12.89
CA ALA A 41 -6.86 20.70 -11.56
C ALA A 41 -8.19 21.34 -11.11
N PRO A 42 -8.40 22.67 -11.17
CA PRO A 42 -9.67 23.27 -10.75
C PRO A 42 -10.84 22.95 -11.70
N LEU A 43 -10.59 22.65 -12.98
CA LEU A 43 -11.63 22.26 -13.92
C LEU A 43 -11.95 20.76 -13.90
N ALA A 44 -11.09 19.92 -13.30
CA ALA A 44 -11.29 18.47 -13.24
C ALA A 44 -12.66 18.06 -12.65
N PRO A 45 -13.17 18.67 -11.54
CA PRO A 45 -14.47 18.30 -10.99
C PRO A 45 -15.64 18.53 -11.95
N LEU A 46 -15.58 19.55 -12.81
CA LEU A 46 -16.61 19.81 -13.81
C LEU A 46 -16.65 18.71 -14.87
N VAL A 47 -15.48 18.22 -15.27
CA VAL A 47 -15.36 17.11 -16.22
C VAL A 47 -15.84 15.80 -15.60
N MET A 48 -15.56 15.58 -14.30
CA MET A 48 -16.03 14.38 -13.57
C MET A 48 -17.55 14.21 -13.59
N LEU A 49 -18.33 15.28 -13.75
CA LEU A 49 -19.79 15.21 -13.88
C LEU A 49 -20.23 14.46 -15.15
N VAL A 50 -19.41 14.51 -16.20
CA VAL A 50 -19.74 13.98 -17.53
C VAL A 50 -19.13 12.59 -17.76
N LEU A 51 -18.04 12.24 -17.08
CA LEU A 51 -17.35 10.95 -17.23
C LEU A 51 -18.22 9.69 -16.96
N PRO A 52 -19.21 9.69 -16.03
CA PRO A 52 -20.09 8.54 -15.83
C PRO A 52 -20.91 8.18 -17.07
N PHE A 53 -21.28 9.15 -17.90
CA PHE A 53 -22.02 8.90 -19.16
C PHE A 53 -21.18 8.17 -20.21
N ILE A 54 -19.86 8.11 -20.02
CA ILE A 54 -18.89 7.44 -20.91
C ILE A 54 -18.44 6.09 -20.31
N GLY A 55 -19.03 5.65 -19.19
CA GLY A 55 -18.72 4.35 -18.56
C GLY A 55 -17.50 4.35 -17.64
N ILE A 56 -17.01 5.53 -17.20
CA ILE A 56 -15.91 5.64 -16.24
C ILE A 56 -16.48 5.78 -14.83
N GLU A 57 -16.60 4.67 -14.11
CA GLU A 57 -17.30 4.60 -12.83
C GLU A 57 -16.38 4.67 -11.60
N ARG A 58 -15.08 4.32 -11.72
CA ARG A 58 -14.16 4.27 -10.58
C ARG A 58 -13.67 5.67 -10.17
N ASP A 59 -13.80 6.03 -8.90
CA ASP A 59 -13.55 7.40 -8.42
C ASP A 59 -12.12 7.90 -8.68
N TRP A 60 -11.10 7.08 -8.41
CA TRP A 60 -9.71 7.46 -8.67
C TRP A 60 -9.42 7.66 -10.17
N THR A 61 -10.07 6.87 -11.05
CA THR A 61 -9.93 7.02 -12.50
C THR A 61 -10.56 8.31 -13.01
N LYS A 62 -11.72 8.70 -12.45
CA LYS A 62 -12.39 9.97 -12.78
C LYS A 62 -11.50 11.16 -12.47
N GLN A 63 -10.74 11.12 -11.38
CA GLN A 63 -9.85 12.21 -11.00
C GLN A 63 -8.68 12.40 -11.96
N ILE A 64 -8.00 11.30 -12.31
CA ILE A 64 -6.86 11.35 -13.24
C ILE A 64 -7.35 11.72 -14.64
N VAL A 65 -8.35 11.01 -15.15
CA VAL A 65 -8.90 11.23 -16.50
C VAL A 65 -9.53 12.62 -16.60
N GLY A 66 -10.26 13.06 -15.57
CA GLY A 66 -10.87 14.38 -15.52
C GLY A 66 -9.84 15.51 -15.63
N THR A 67 -8.72 15.39 -14.93
CA THR A 67 -7.62 16.38 -15.00
C THR A 67 -6.99 16.41 -16.39
N ILE A 68 -6.74 15.24 -16.99
CA ILE A 68 -6.17 15.14 -18.35
C ILE A 68 -7.13 15.72 -19.40
N VAL A 69 -8.41 15.37 -19.32
CA VAL A 69 -9.43 15.87 -20.25
C VAL A 69 -9.61 17.38 -20.08
N ALA A 70 -9.62 17.90 -18.85
CA ALA A 70 -9.67 19.34 -18.58
C ALA A 70 -8.48 20.08 -19.22
N PHE A 71 -7.26 19.55 -19.10
CA PHE A 71 -6.08 20.10 -19.77
C PHE A 71 -6.28 20.23 -21.29
N TYR A 72 -6.79 19.17 -21.94
CA TYR A 72 -7.05 19.19 -23.38
C TYR A 72 -8.20 20.13 -23.77
N LEU A 73 -9.26 20.21 -22.97
CA LEU A 73 -10.38 21.13 -23.21
C LEU A 73 -9.94 22.59 -23.21
N VAL A 74 -9.11 22.99 -22.24
CA VAL A 74 -8.51 24.33 -22.23
C VAL A 74 -7.69 24.55 -23.50
N GLY A 75 -6.86 23.58 -23.89
CA GLY A 75 -6.10 23.63 -25.13
C GLY A 75 -6.97 23.81 -26.39
N VAL A 76 -8.13 23.16 -26.45
CA VAL A 76 -9.09 23.31 -27.58
C VAL A 76 -9.64 24.73 -27.63
N VAL A 77 -10.04 25.31 -26.50
CA VAL A 77 -10.53 26.70 -26.44
C VAL A 77 -9.50 27.69 -26.98
N PHE A 78 -8.23 27.54 -26.57
CA PHE A 78 -7.15 28.39 -27.09
C PHE A 78 -6.89 28.18 -28.58
N LYS A 79 -6.99 26.95 -29.10
CA LYS A 79 -6.88 26.68 -30.54
C LYS A 79 -8.02 27.30 -31.35
N LEU A 80 -9.24 27.29 -30.84
CA LEU A 80 -10.39 27.94 -31.48
C LEU A 80 -10.22 29.47 -31.52
N ALA A 81 -9.82 30.08 -30.40
CA ALA A 81 -9.49 31.50 -30.34
C ALA A 81 -8.37 31.85 -31.33
N ALA A 82 -7.33 31.01 -31.40
CA ALA A 82 -6.23 31.16 -32.34
C ALA A 82 -6.69 31.14 -33.79
N ALA A 83 -7.59 30.23 -34.15
CA ALA A 83 -8.13 30.13 -35.51
C ALA A 83 -8.90 31.39 -35.90
N PHE A 84 -9.71 31.94 -34.98
CA PHE A 84 -10.44 33.18 -35.21
C PHE A 84 -9.51 34.38 -35.42
N VAL A 85 -8.53 34.55 -34.53
CA VAL A 85 -7.54 35.65 -34.62
C VAL A 85 -6.70 35.50 -35.89
N HIS A 86 -6.22 34.29 -36.18
CA HIS A 86 -5.43 34.02 -37.38
C HIS A 86 -6.20 34.36 -38.66
N ARG A 87 -7.47 33.95 -38.76
CA ARG A 87 -8.33 34.27 -39.91
C ARG A 87 -8.51 35.78 -40.09
N LYS A 88 -8.68 36.53 -39.00
CA LYS A 88 -8.83 37.99 -39.04
C LYS A 88 -7.54 38.67 -39.53
N VAL A 89 -6.39 38.22 -39.04
CA VAL A 89 -5.08 38.76 -39.47
C VAL A 89 -4.79 38.39 -40.92
N GLU A 90 -5.05 37.15 -41.31
CA GLU A 90 -4.87 36.69 -42.69
C GLU A 90 -5.75 37.49 -43.66
N TYR A 91 -7.00 37.77 -43.30
CA TYR A 91 -7.88 38.63 -44.10
C TYR A 91 -7.29 40.04 -44.31
N HIS A 92 -6.72 40.65 -43.27
CA HIS A 92 -6.07 41.96 -43.38
C HIS A 92 -4.89 41.93 -44.37
N TYR A 93 -3.95 40.98 -44.20
CA TYR A 93 -2.77 40.88 -45.06
C TYR A 93 -3.07 40.43 -46.49
N LYS A 94 -4.17 39.68 -46.69
CA LYS A 94 -4.57 39.19 -48.01
C LYS A 94 -5.28 40.25 -48.86
N TYR A 95 -6.07 41.14 -48.24
CA TYR A 95 -6.95 42.05 -48.97
C TYR A 95 -6.66 43.55 -48.80
N ARG A 96 -5.84 43.94 -47.79
CA ARG A 96 -5.59 45.37 -47.50
C ARG A 96 -4.13 45.80 -47.64
N VAL A 97 -3.23 44.86 -47.91
CA VAL A 97 -1.78 45.11 -47.88
C VAL A 97 -1.16 44.75 -49.24
N PRO A 98 -0.19 45.53 -49.76
CA PRO A 98 0.53 45.20 -50.98
C PRO A 98 1.25 43.84 -50.91
N ASP A 99 1.36 43.15 -52.05
CA ASP A 99 1.90 41.79 -52.14
C ASP A 99 3.33 41.65 -51.60
N ALA A 100 4.18 42.68 -51.74
CA ALA A 100 5.54 42.68 -51.21
C ALA A 100 5.57 42.56 -49.68
N ILE A 101 4.72 43.32 -48.98
CA ILE A 101 4.63 43.29 -47.51
C ILE A 101 3.99 41.98 -47.06
N ARG A 102 2.99 41.48 -47.80
CA ARG A 102 2.38 40.18 -47.54
C ARG A 102 3.41 39.05 -47.60
N ALA A 103 4.25 39.01 -48.63
CA ALA A 103 5.29 37.98 -48.76
C ALA A 103 6.33 38.04 -47.62
N LEU A 104 6.71 39.25 -47.19
CA LEU A 104 7.58 39.44 -46.02
C LEU A 104 6.91 38.94 -44.73
N TRP A 105 5.63 39.27 -44.52
CA TRP A 105 4.87 38.81 -43.37
C TRP A 105 4.73 37.28 -43.34
N GLU A 106 4.43 36.64 -44.47
CA GLU A 106 4.30 35.17 -44.55
C GLU A 106 5.62 34.49 -44.18
N ARG A 107 6.76 34.98 -44.67
CA ARG A 107 8.10 34.47 -44.31
C ARG A 107 8.40 34.65 -42.83
N MET A 108 8.14 35.84 -42.29
CA MET A 108 8.32 36.13 -40.87
C MET A 108 7.43 35.23 -40.00
N ASN A 109 6.15 35.13 -40.33
CA ASN A 109 5.16 34.35 -39.58
C ASN A 109 5.51 32.85 -39.54
N ARG A 110 6.03 32.29 -40.63
CA ARG A 110 6.50 30.89 -40.67
C ARG A 110 7.77 30.67 -39.85
N ARG A 111 8.77 31.55 -39.97
CA ARG A 111 10.04 31.46 -39.22
C ARG A 111 9.81 31.64 -37.72
N THR A 112 9.06 32.66 -37.33
CA THR A 112 8.68 32.86 -35.92
C THR A 112 7.80 31.72 -35.41
N GLY A 113 6.90 31.18 -36.26
CA GLY A 113 6.12 29.99 -35.95
C GLY A 113 6.98 28.77 -35.64
N MET A 114 8.07 28.56 -36.39
CA MET A 114 9.05 27.50 -36.10
C MET A 114 9.73 27.71 -34.74
N CYS A 115 10.19 28.94 -34.43
CA CYS A 115 10.83 29.25 -33.15
C CYS A 115 9.88 29.02 -31.97
N LEU A 116 8.62 29.49 -32.08
CA LEU A 116 7.60 29.24 -31.06
C LEU A 116 7.24 27.75 -30.98
N GLY A 117 7.30 27.03 -32.10
CA GLY A 117 7.08 25.59 -32.16
C GLY A 117 8.14 24.82 -31.38
N LEU A 118 9.41 25.24 -31.47
CA LEU A 118 10.50 24.71 -30.65
C LEU A 118 10.25 24.96 -29.16
N ILE A 119 9.80 26.17 -28.78
CA ILE A 119 9.45 26.48 -27.39
C ILE A 119 8.31 25.58 -26.90
N ASN A 120 7.24 25.40 -27.68
CA ASN A 120 6.16 24.46 -27.36
C ASN A 120 6.70 23.04 -27.18
N GLY A 121 7.58 22.59 -28.08
CA GLY A 121 8.22 21.28 -28.00
C GLY A 121 9.05 21.10 -26.74
N TRP A 122 9.77 22.15 -26.34
CA TRP A 122 10.52 22.16 -25.09
C TRP A 122 9.60 22.05 -23.87
N VAL A 123 8.53 22.84 -23.81
CA VAL A 123 7.57 22.79 -22.70
C VAL A 123 6.90 21.41 -22.61
N TYR A 124 6.43 20.86 -23.73
CA TYR A 124 5.86 19.51 -23.75
C TYR A 124 6.88 18.44 -23.36
N PHE A 125 8.14 18.59 -23.77
CA PHE A 125 9.21 17.69 -23.38
C PHE A 125 9.42 17.72 -21.86
N LEU A 126 9.46 18.89 -21.22
CA LEU A 126 9.56 19.02 -19.76
C LEU A 126 8.34 18.40 -19.05
N LEU A 127 7.12 18.65 -19.53
CA LEU A 127 5.92 18.02 -18.98
C LEU A 127 5.96 16.50 -19.10
N THR A 128 6.47 15.99 -20.22
CA THR A 128 6.61 14.54 -20.43
C THR A 128 7.69 13.95 -19.52
N CYS A 129 8.82 14.65 -19.34
CA CYS A 129 9.86 14.27 -18.39
C CYS A 129 9.32 14.20 -16.96
N LEU A 130 8.47 15.15 -16.56
CA LEU A 130 7.82 15.14 -15.26
C LEU A 130 6.94 13.90 -15.07
N VAL A 131 6.08 13.59 -16.04
CA VAL A 131 5.24 12.37 -16.00
C VAL A 131 6.11 11.11 -15.93
N ILE A 132 7.17 11.03 -16.74
CA ILE A 132 8.12 9.90 -16.74
C ILE A 132 8.85 9.80 -15.39
N SER A 133 9.25 10.91 -14.77
CA SER A 133 9.92 10.89 -13.46
C SER A 133 9.01 10.37 -12.35
N THR A 134 7.74 10.78 -12.33
CA THR A 134 6.79 10.32 -11.32
C THR A 134 6.49 8.85 -11.52
N LEU A 135 6.01 8.44 -12.71
CA LEU A 135 5.68 7.04 -13.00
C LEU A 135 6.91 6.13 -12.91
N GLY A 136 8.04 6.60 -13.43
CA GLY A 136 9.32 5.93 -13.42
C GLY A 136 9.85 5.67 -12.03
N TYR A 137 9.61 6.57 -11.07
CA TYR A 137 9.96 6.32 -9.67
C TYR A 137 9.31 5.02 -9.18
N PHE A 138 7.99 4.90 -9.32
CA PHE A 138 7.26 3.71 -8.91
C PHE A 138 7.72 2.45 -9.64
N THR A 139 7.91 2.50 -10.96
CA THR A 139 8.33 1.30 -11.71
C THR A 139 9.77 0.89 -11.42
N THR A 140 10.66 1.83 -11.11
CA THR A 140 12.04 1.51 -10.67
C THR A 140 12.06 0.84 -9.31
N GLN A 141 11.19 1.24 -8.38
CA GLN A 141 11.16 0.67 -7.03
C GLN A 141 10.64 -0.78 -7.00
N ILE A 142 9.61 -1.08 -7.79
CA ILE A 142 8.98 -2.40 -7.78
C ILE A 142 9.81 -3.45 -8.53
N GLY A 143 10.72 -3.00 -9.41
CA GLY A 143 11.61 -3.87 -10.16
C GLY A 143 10.88 -4.60 -11.28
N GLY A 144 11.24 -4.30 -12.53
CA GLY A 144 10.76 -5.07 -13.67
C GLY A 144 11.40 -6.46 -13.66
N SER A 145 10.66 -7.49 -13.26
CA SER A 145 11.04 -8.89 -13.52
C SER A 145 11.17 -9.12 -15.03
N GLU A 146 11.83 -10.21 -15.45
CA GLU A 146 11.86 -10.59 -16.87
C GLU A 146 10.44 -10.78 -17.45
N SER A 147 9.46 -11.10 -16.61
CA SER A 147 8.03 -11.21 -16.93
C SER A 147 7.26 -9.89 -17.03
N SER A 148 7.87 -8.73 -16.70
CA SER A 148 7.17 -7.45 -16.71
C SER A 148 6.73 -7.00 -18.11
N SER A 149 5.56 -6.33 -18.17
CA SER A 149 4.98 -5.78 -19.41
C SER A 149 5.95 -4.85 -20.14
N TYR A 150 5.90 -4.88 -21.48
CA TYR A 150 6.76 -4.05 -22.34
C TYR A 150 6.71 -2.56 -21.98
N LEU A 151 5.52 -2.05 -21.64
CA LEU A 151 5.35 -0.66 -21.22
C LEU A 151 6.08 -0.35 -19.92
N MET A 152 6.06 -1.27 -18.94
CA MET A 152 6.75 -1.07 -17.67
C MET A 152 8.26 -1.04 -17.85
N LYS A 153 8.81 -1.94 -18.68
CA LYS A 153 10.22 -1.93 -19.07
C LYS A 153 10.61 -0.63 -19.78
N ALA A 154 9.77 -0.15 -20.70
CA ALA A 154 10.00 1.09 -21.42
C ALA A 154 10.01 2.30 -20.47
N VAL A 155 9.03 2.40 -19.55
CA VAL A 155 8.95 3.49 -18.56
C VAL A 155 10.14 3.45 -17.60
N THR A 156 10.51 2.28 -17.09
CA THR A 156 11.70 2.13 -16.23
C THR A 156 12.97 2.57 -16.94
N LYS A 157 13.18 2.12 -18.19
CA LYS A 157 14.34 2.55 -18.99
C LYS A 157 14.33 4.05 -19.28
N MET A 158 13.18 4.64 -19.59
CA MET A 158 13.05 6.09 -19.78
C MET A 158 13.36 6.86 -18.51
N ALA A 159 12.96 6.34 -17.34
CA ALA A 159 13.26 6.94 -16.04
C ALA A 159 14.74 6.86 -15.68
N GLU A 160 15.39 5.73 -15.94
CA GLU A 160 16.84 5.57 -15.80
C GLU A 160 17.61 6.52 -16.74
N ASP A 161 17.19 6.61 -18.00
CA ASP A 161 17.75 7.55 -18.97
C ASP A 161 17.54 9.02 -18.51
N LEU A 162 16.39 9.35 -17.94
CA LEU A 162 16.10 10.68 -17.40
C LEU A 162 17.01 11.03 -16.21
N ARG A 163 17.23 10.08 -15.29
CA ARG A 163 18.16 10.23 -14.15
C ARG A 163 19.61 10.36 -14.61
N SER A 164 20.04 9.52 -15.55
CA SER A 164 21.42 9.54 -16.06
C SER A 164 21.79 10.86 -16.77
N THR A 165 20.79 11.54 -17.34
CA THR A 165 20.96 12.83 -18.00
C THR A 165 20.77 14.03 -17.07
N GLY A 166 20.39 13.80 -15.80
CA GLY A 166 20.12 14.84 -14.80
C GLY A 166 18.84 15.64 -15.06
N MET A 167 18.02 15.23 -16.03
CA MET A 167 16.79 15.93 -16.40
C MET A 167 15.69 15.73 -15.35
N ASP A 168 15.79 14.68 -14.53
CA ASP A 168 14.98 14.46 -13.34
C ASP A 168 15.12 15.63 -12.33
N LYS A 169 16.33 16.17 -12.16
CA LYS A 169 16.57 17.36 -11.32
C LYS A 169 15.97 18.63 -11.93
N ALA A 170 16.01 18.75 -13.25
CA ALA A 170 15.45 19.91 -13.96
C ALA A 170 13.93 20.00 -13.80
N VAL A 171 13.23 18.86 -13.74
CA VAL A 171 11.78 18.81 -13.52
C VAL A 171 11.38 18.60 -12.07
N GLY A 172 12.32 18.25 -11.18
CA GLY A 172 12.03 17.88 -9.79
C GLY A 172 11.31 18.96 -8.99
N GLY A 173 11.58 20.23 -9.26
CA GLY A 173 10.88 21.36 -8.61
C GLY A 173 9.43 21.56 -9.06
N LEU A 174 9.02 20.95 -10.17
CA LEU A 174 7.66 21.04 -10.71
C LEU A 174 6.79 19.83 -10.35
N ASN A 175 7.35 18.85 -9.67
CA ASN A 175 6.73 17.56 -9.41
C ASN A 175 5.46 17.70 -8.53
N PRO A 176 4.27 17.33 -9.05
CA PRO A 176 3.01 17.48 -8.33
C PRO A 176 2.70 16.31 -7.40
N ALA A 177 3.51 15.25 -7.38
CA ALA A 177 3.23 14.06 -6.62
C ALA A 177 3.35 14.32 -5.11
N PRO A 178 2.34 13.95 -4.29
CA PRO A 178 2.39 14.14 -2.84
C PRO A 178 3.45 13.24 -2.19
N GLU A 179 3.98 13.61 -1.02
CA GLU A 179 4.99 12.79 -0.29
C GLU A 179 4.53 11.33 -0.10
N ARG A 180 3.24 11.15 0.21
CA ARG A 180 2.62 9.83 0.40
C ARG A 180 2.72 8.92 -0.83
N TYR A 181 2.78 9.49 -2.04
CA TYR A 181 3.02 8.70 -3.26
C TYR A 181 4.38 8.00 -3.20
N TYR A 182 5.42 8.73 -2.78
CA TYR A 182 6.77 8.21 -2.63
C TYR A 182 6.86 7.16 -1.53
N GLU A 183 6.23 7.41 -0.39
CA GLU A 183 6.17 6.43 0.72
C GLU A 183 5.50 5.12 0.29
N ILE A 184 4.40 5.20 -0.48
CA ILE A 184 3.72 4.01 -1.02
C ILE A 184 4.64 3.28 -2.00
N ALA A 185 5.28 4.01 -2.92
CA ALA A 185 6.18 3.43 -3.90
C ALA A 185 7.37 2.72 -3.24
N ASP A 186 7.96 3.33 -2.20
CA ASP A 186 9.08 2.76 -1.45
C ASP A 186 8.66 1.55 -0.63
N ALA A 187 7.53 1.60 0.07
CA ALA A 187 7.00 0.46 0.82
C ALA A 187 6.68 -0.74 -0.10
N LEU A 188 6.03 -0.48 -1.25
CA LEU A 188 5.75 -1.51 -2.24
C LEU A 188 7.02 -2.06 -2.88
N GLY A 189 7.99 -1.18 -3.20
CA GLY A 189 9.30 -1.60 -3.70
C GLY A 189 10.06 -2.47 -2.69
N PHE A 190 10.02 -2.10 -1.41
CA PHE A 190 10.63 -2.88 -0.34
C PHE A 190 10.02 -4.28 -0.25
N VAL A 191 8.68 -4.39 -0.27
CA VAL A 191 7.98 -5.68 -0.27
C VAL A 191 8.28 -6.48 -1.54
N ALA A 192 8.30 -5.81 -2.70
CA ALA A 192 8.54 -6.46 -3.98
C ALA A 192 9.94 -7.09 -4.06
N ASN A 193 10.95 -6.38 -3.55
CA ASN A 193 12.35 -6.82 -3.53
C ASN A 193 12.64 -7.81 -2.39
N ASN A 194 11.87 -7.78 -1.29
CA ASN A 194 12.08 -8.62 -0.11
C ASN A 194 10.90 -9.54 0.18
N ARG A 195 10.60 -10.51 -0.71
CA ARG A 195 9.41 -11.37 -0.59
C ARG A 195 9.32 -12.19 0.71
N ALA A 196 10.43 -12.45 1.38
CA ALA A 196 10.43 -13.11 2.70
C ALA A 196 9.66 -12.31 3.77
N VAL A 197 9.59 -10.97 3.64
CA VAL A 197 8.92 -10.10 4.61
C VAL A 197 7.40 -10.10 4.46
N VAL A 198 6.86 -10.64 3.35
CA VAL A 198 5.41 -10.73 3.11
C VAL A 198 4.71 -11.47 4.25
N ARG A 199 5.36 -12.49 4.81
CA ARG A 199 4.81 -13.26 5.94
C ARG A 199 4.58 -12.42 7.19
N ARG A 200 5.35 -11.34 7.37
CA ARG A 200 5.24 -10.39 8.48
C ARG A 200 4.15 -9.35 8.27
N ILE A 201 3.67 -9.15 7.05
CA ILE A 201 2.54 -8.22 6.79
C ILE A 201 1.32 -8.65 7.63
N GLY A 202 1.03 -9.95 7.70
CA GLY A 202 -0.10 -10.47 8.47
C GLY A 202 0.02 -10.28 10.00
N SER A 203 1.23 -10.09 10.53
CA SER A 203 1.47 -9.90 11.97
C SER A 203 1.50 -8.43 12.40
N TYR A 204 1.51 -7.49 11.45
CA TYR A 204 1.51 -6.06 11.75
C TYR A 204 0.18 -5.66 12.45
N PRO A 205 0.20 -4.95 13.60
CA PRO A 205 -1.01 -4.76 14.43
C PRO A 205 -2.20 -4.10 13.72
N PRO A 206 -2.03 -3.05 12.87
CA PRO A 206 -3.11 -2.52 12.03
C PRO A 206 -3.72 -3.56 11.08
N PHE A 207 -2.89 -4.44 10.51
CA PHE A 207 -3.35 -5.49 9.60
C PHE A 207 -4.01 -6.66 10.34
N ALA A 208 -3.73 -6.87 11.62
CA ALA A 208 -4.41 -7.90 12.43
C ALA A 208 -5.91 -7.63 12.62
N VAL A 209 -6.33 -6.35 12.64
CA VAL A 209 -7.75 -5.97 12.65
C VAL A 209 -8.36 -6.23 11.27
N LEU A 210 -7.70 -5.74 10.22
CA LEU A 210 -8.14 -5.90 8.83
C LEU A 210 -8.24 -7.38 8.42
N ALA A 211 -7.33 -8.23 8.89
CA ALA A 211 -7.34 -9.68 8.64
C ALA A 211 -8.63 -10.39 9.09
N LYS A 212 -9.41 -9.78 10.00
CA LYS A 212 -10.70 -10.34 10.45
C LYS A 212 -11.86 -10.01 9.50
N THR A 213 -11.69 -9.07 8.57
CA THR A 213 -12.73 -8.78 7.57
C THR A 213 -12.82 -9.90 6.53
N PRO A 214 -14.01 -10.18 5.98
CA PRO A 214 -14.22 -11.30 5.06
C PRO A 214 -13.34 -11.22 3.81
N VAL A 215 -12.99 -10.00 3.36
CA VAL A 215 -12.12 -9.78 2.20
C VAL A 215 -10.72 -10.37 2.42
N PHE A 216 -10.08 -10.07 3.56
CA PHE A 216 -8.74 -10.58 3.87
C PHE A 216 -8.76 -12.05 4.33
N GLN A 217 -9.86 -12.53 4.92
CA GLN A 217 -10.02 -13.96 5.18
C GLN A 217 -10.03 -14.77 3.88
N GLY A 218 -10.75 -14.27 2.86
CA GLY A 218 -10.75 -14.86 1.52
C GLY A 218 -9.34 -14.97 0.93
N MET A 219 -8.54 -13.91 1.04
CA MET A 219 -7.13 -13.90 0.62
C MET A 219 -6.26 -14.92 1.37
N GLY A 220 -6.42 -15.04 2.69
CA GLY A 220 -5.64 -15.96 3.52
C GLY A 220 -5.98 -17.43 3.30
N THR A 221 -7.15 -17.74 2.73
CA THR A 221 -7.55 -19.11 2.40
C THR A 221 -7.21 -19.53 0.97
N ASP A 222 -6.96 -18.55 0.09
CA ASP A 222 -6.70 -18.78 -1.32
C ASP A 222 -5.23 -19.16 -1.54
N ARG A 223 -4.99 -20.46 -1.73
CA ARG A 223 -3.64 -21.01 -1.95
C ARG A 223 -3.00 -20.53 -3.24
N GLU A 224 -3.79 -20.22 -4.27
CA GLU A 224 -3.27 -19.71 -5.53
C GLU A 224 -2.76 -18.28 -5.34
N TYR A 225 -3.58 -17.44 -4.71
CA TYR A 225 -3.19 -16.07 -4.36
C TYR A 225 -1.97 -16.02 -3.44
N LEU A 226 -1.92 -16.83 -2.39
CA LEU A 226 -0.78 -16.86 -1.48
C LEU A 226 0.52 -17.27 -2.18
N ARG A 227 0.46 -18.27 -3.08
CA ARG A 227 1.61 -18.63 -3.90
C ARG A 227 2.02 -17.48 -4.81
N LEU A 228 1.06 -16.85 -5.49
CA LEU A 228 1.32 -15.70 -6.35
C LEU A 228 2.03 -14.58 -5.59
N VAL A 229 1.57 -14.20 -4.40
CA VAL A 229 2.17 -13.10 -3.63
C VAL A 229 3.56 -13.46 -3.09
N GLU A 230 3.78 -14.73 -2.71
CA GLU A 230 5.09 -15.21 -2.20
C GLU A 230 6.13 -15.39 -3.32
N SER A 231 5.72 -15.90 -4.50
CA SER A 231 6.66 -16.28 -5.56
C SER A 231 6.73 -15.31 -6.74
N GLU A 232 5.64 -14.64 -7.08
CA GLU A 232 5.57 -13.79 -8.27
C GLU A 232 6.15 -12.40 -7.98
N ARG A 233 7.16 -12.03 -8.78
CA ARG A 233 7.74 -10.68 -8.72
C ARG A 233 6.99 -9.71 -9.61
N ASP A 234 6.22 -10.18 -10.57
CA ASP A 234 5.41 -9.30 -11.41
C ASP A 234 4.22 -8.70 -10.62
N PRO A 235 4.24 -7.40 -10.31
CA PRO A 235 3.11 -6.73 -9.67
C PRO A 235 1.86 -6.75 -10.56
N SER A 236 1.99 -6.88 -11.89
CA SER A 236 0.84 -6.85 -12.78
C SER A 236 -0.05 -8.07 -12.60
N ALA A 237 0.56 -9.25 -12.45
CA ALA A 237 -0.12 -10.49 -12.13
C ALA A 237 -0.87 -10.39 -10.79
N ILE A 238 -0.22 -9.88 -9.74
CA ILE A 238 -0.83 -9.67 -8.42
C ILE A 238 -2.01 -8.69 -8.51
N LEU A 239 -1.83 -7.55 -9.18
CA LEU A 239 -2.88 -6.54 -9.33
C LEU A 239 -4.07 -7.05 -10.14
N SER A 240 -3.84 -7.91 -11.14
CA SER A 240 -4.90 -8.48 -11.98
C SER A 240 -5.74 -9.55 -11.27
N HIS A 241 -5.24 -10.12 -10.17
CA HIS A 241 -5.93 -11.18 -9.45
C HIS A 241 -7.25 -10.69 -8.83
N ALA A 242 -8.29 -11.54 -8.88
CA ALA A 242 -9.64 -11.19 -8.41
C ALA A 242 -9.67 -10.70 -6.95
N ARG A 243 -8.89 -11.34 -6.08
CA ARG A 243 -8.76 -10.94 -4.66
C ARG A 243 -8.17 -9.54 -4.50
N THR A 244 -7.12 -9.21 -5.24
CA THR A 244 -6.51 -7.88 -5.19
C THR A 244 -7.49 -6.82 -5.68
N GLN A 245 -8.26 -7.11 -6.73
CA GLN A 245 -9.30 -6.21 -7.21
C GLN A 245 -10.39 -5.99 -6.15
N GLU A 246 -10.79 -7.01 -5.40
CA GLU A 246 -11.77 -6.92 -4.31
C GLU A 246 -11.33 -5.92 -3.22
N VAL A 247 -10.05 -5.88 -2.88
CA VAL A 247 -9.48 -4.89 -1.94
C VAL A 247 -9.42 -3.49 -2.55
N ILE A 248 -9.01 -3.39 -3.82
CA ILE A 248 -8.84 -2.09 -4.50
C ILE A 248 -10.19 -1.39 -4.75
N THR A 249 -11.24 -2.16 -5.01
CA THR A 249 -12.59 -1.61 -5.26
C THR A 249 -13.36 -1.31 -3.97
N ASN A 250 -12.98 -1.91 -2.84
CA ASN A 250 -13.62 -1.65 -1.56
C ASN A 250 -13.09 -0.36 -0.92
N SER A 251 -13.90 0.71 -0.97
CA SER A 251 -13.53 2.04 -0.47
C SER A 251 -13.26 2.08 1.04
N ALA A 252 -13.98 1.29 1.84
CA ALA A 252 -13.79 1.23 3.29
C ALA A 252 -12.43 0.62 3.63
N VAL A 253 -12.10 -0.52 3.01
CA VAL A 253 -10.81 -1.19 3.19
C VAL A 253 -9.67 -0.29 2.70
N MET A 254 -9.82 0.36 1.55
CA MET A 254 -8.79 1.24 1.01
C MET A 254 -8.54 2.46 1.90
N THR A 255 -9.58 3.00 2.53
CA THR A 255 -9.45 4.13 3.47
C THR A 255 -8.63 3.73 4.70
N GLU A 256 -8.89 2.56 5.26
CA GLU A 256 -8.12 2.02 6.39
C GLU A 256 -6.68 1.69 6.00
N LEU A 257 -6.48 1.07 4.83
CA LEU A 257 -5.13 0.79 4.29
C LEU A 257 -4.33 2.06 4.06
N LEU A 258 -4.95 3.09 3.50
CA LEU A 258 -4.29 4.37 3.30
C LEU A 258 -3.90 4.95 4.66
N ALA A 259 -4.78 4.93 5.67
CA ALA A 259 -4.51 5.50 7.00
C ALA A 259 -3.31 4.86 7.75
N VAL A 260 -2.78 3.74 7.26
CA VAL A 260 -1.59 3.10 7.82
C VAL A 260 -0.35 3.98 7.67
N ASP A 261 0.45 4.01 8.73
CA ASP A 261 1.77 4.63 8.75
C ASP A 261 2.76 3.75 7.96
N LEU A 262 3.10 4.19 6.75
CA LEU A 262 3.95 3.43 5.82
C LEU A 262 5.42 3.39 6.26
N LYS A 263 5.89 4.44 6.96
CA LYS A 263 7.25 4.50 7.50
C LYS A 263 7.39 3.48 8.64
N ASP A 264 6.43 3.44 9.57
CA ASP A 264 6.43 2.43 10.63
C ASP A 264 6.24 1.00 10.08
N LEU A 265 5.36 0.82 9.09
CA LEU A 265 5.18 -0.48 8.43
C LEU A 265 6.48 -0.97 7.79
N THR A 266 7.19 -0.13 7.04
CA THR A 266 8.43 -0.54 6.36
C THR A 266 9.52 -0.89 7.38
N ASN A 267 9.63 -0.11 8.46
CA ASN A 267 10.54 -0.42 9.57
C ASN A 267 10.17 -1.72 10.28
N TYR A 268 8.87 -1.98 10.49
CA TYR A 268 8.37 -3.23 11.06
C TYR A 268 8.70 -4.42 10.16
N LEU A 269 8.47 -4.32 8.85
CA LEU A 269 8.78 -5.40 7.92
C LEU A 269 10.28 -5.71 7.88
N ALA A 270 11.14 -4.69 7.99
CA ALA A 270 12.59 -4.85 8.04
C ALA A 270 13.10 -5.45 9.36
N THR A 271 12.62 -4.96 10.50
CA THR A 271 13.21 -5.25 11.82
C THR A 271 12.41 -6.22 12.68
N GLY A 272 11.14 -6.44 12.33
CA GLY A 272 10.17 -7.12 13.18
C GLY A 272 9.75 -6.32 14.42
N LYS A 273 9.96 -5.00 14.42
CA LYS A 273 9.59 -4.12 15.54
C LYS A 273 9.01 -2.82 15.03
N SER A 274 7.85 -2.45 15.58
CA SER A 274 7.17 -1.19 15.26
C SER A 274 7.48 -0.19 16.34
N ALA A 275 8.11 0.94 16.01
CA ALA A 275 8.41 1.99 16.99
C ALA A 275 7.12 2.57 17.60
N LYS A 276 6.04 2.57 16.82
CA LYS A 276 4.73 3.08 17.22
C LYS A 276 3.98 2.14 18.18
N TYR A 277 4.07 0.83 17.95
CA TYR A 277 3.29 -0.17 18.69
C TYR A 277 4.10 -0.96 19.73
N ASP A 278 5.42 -0.79 19.80
CA ASP A 278 6.28 -1.44 20.83
C ASP A 278 5.97 -0.96 22.26
N LEU A 279 5.38 0.22 22.42
CA LEU A 279 4.92 0.74 23.72
C LEU A 279 3.77 -0.08 24.33
N ASP A 280 2.97 -0.70 23.47
CA ASP A 280 1.85 -1.56 23.86
C ASP A 280 2.17 -3.00 23.48
N ARG A 281 3.15 -3.54 24.20
CA ARG A 281 3.74 -4.87 23.94
C ARG A 281 2.73 -5.99 23.80
N ILE A 282 1.56 -5.91 24.48
CA ILE A 282 0.48 -6.90 24.39
C ILE A 282 -0.01 -7.14 22.95
N LEU A 283 0.10 -6.15 22.06
CA LEU A 283 -0.37 -6.22 20.68
C LEU A 283 0.33 -7.34 19.89
N GLY A 284 -0.47 -8.01 19.05
CA GLY A 284 0.00 -9.08 18.16
C GLY A 284 -0.51 -10.46 18.54
N THR A 285 0.17 -11.48 18.01
CA THR A 285 -0.19 -12.90 18.18
C THR A 285 0.84 -13.62 19.04
N TRP A 286 0.35 -14.41 19.98
CA TRP A 286 1.10 -15.11 21.01
C TRP A 286 0.76 -16.59 20.97
N VAL A 287 1.77 -17.44 21.09
CA VAL A 287 1.64 -18.91 21.04
C VAL A 287 2.02 -19.49 22.38
N TYR A 288 1.28 -20.53 22.78
CA TYR A 288 1.52 -21.23 24.02
C TYR A 288 2.97 -21.76 24.15
N ASP A 289 3.60 -21.47 25.29
CA ASP A 289 4.92 -22.00 25.69
C ASP A 289 4.73 -23.04 26.79
N PHE A 290 4.80 -24.32 26.40
CA PHE A 290 4.73 -25.45 27.32
C PHE A 290 5.88 -25.45 28.35
N PRO A 291 7.18 -25.37 27.98
CA PRO A 291 8.27 -25.28 28.94
C PRO A 291 8.11 -24.20 30.02
N ALA A 292 7.74 -22.98 29.62
CA ALA A 292 7.58 -21.87 30.56
C ALA A 292 6.34 -22.06 31.45
N SER A 293 5.24 -22.58 30.90
CA SER A 293 4.03 -22.91 31.65
C SER A 293 4.30 -23.98 32.71
N LEU A 294 5.02 -25.05 32.33
CA LEU A 294 5.38 -26.12 33.26
C LEU A 294 6.32 -25.63 34.36
N LYS A 295 7.26 -24.73 34.04
CA LYS A 295 8.14 -24.10 35.03
C LYS A 295 7.36 -23.24 36.03
N LEU A 296 6.38 -22.47 35.55
CA LEU A 296 5.52 -21.64 36.39
C LEU A 296 4.64 -22.52 37.30
N ALA A 297 4.04 -23.57 36.76
CA ALA A 297 3.24 -24.51 37.54
C ALA A 297 4.06 -25.21 38.63
N LYS A 298 5.31 -25.61 38.33
CA LYS A 298 6.27 -26.13 39.33
C LYS A 298 6.62 -25.12 40.43
N ALA A 299 6.72 -23.83 40.09
CA ALA A 299 7.00 -22.79 41.07
C ALA A 299 5.82 -22.53 42.01
N GLN A 300 4.59 -22.76 41.54
CA GLN A 300 3.37 -22.64 42.36
C GLN A 300 3.13 -23.86 43.25
N GLU A 301 3.53 -25.05 42.80
CA GLU A 301 3.42 -26.30 43.56
C GLU A 301 4.80 -27.01 43.66
N PRO A 302 5.67 -26.59 44.60
CA PRO A 302 7.03 -27.14 44.73
C PRO A 302 7.07 -28.61 45.17
N ASP A 303 6.06 -29.09 45.91
CA ASP A 303 5.99 -30.47 46.46
C ASP A 303 5.23 -31.46 45.55
N LEU A 304 5.26 -31.24 44.23
CA LEU A 304 4.57 -32.08 43.27
C LEU A 304 5.12 -33.52 43.22
N ARG A 305 4.29 -34.50 43.58
CA ARG A 305 4.56 -35.94 43.35
C ARG A 305 4.71 -36.24 41.85
N THR A 306 5.54 -37.21 41.49
CA THR A 306 5.82 -37.61 40.10
C THR A 306 4.57 -37.93 39.29
N THR A 307 3.58 -38.60 39.90
CA THR A 307 2.28 -38.89 39.27
C THR A 307 1.48 -37.64 38.95
N ARG A 308 1.44 -36.65 39.87
CA ARG A 308 0.77 -35.37 39.62
C ARG A 308 1.51 -34.55 38.56
N MET A 309 2.83 -34.63 38.51
CA MET A 309 3.64 -33.98 37.45
C MET A 309 3.33 -34.54 36.06
N MET A 310 3.16 -35.86 35.94
CA MET A 310 2.77 -36.50 34.67
C MET A 310 1.35 -36.10 34.26
N GLN A 311 0.41 -36.07 35.20
CA GLN A 311 -0.96 -35.59 34.95
C GLN A 311 -0.98 -34.13 34.51
N LEU A 312 -0.26 -33.25 35.22
CA LEU A 312 -0.15 -31.83 34.89
C LEU A 312 0.46 -31.61 33.50
N ARG A 313 1.52 -32.36 33.14
CA ARG A 313 2.08 -32.31 31.78
C ARG A 313 1.04 -32.70 30.73
N LYS A 314 0.31 -33.78 30.96
CA LYS A 314 -0.73 -34.26 30.05
C LYS A 314 -1.86 -33.22 29.91
N GLU A 315 -2.34 -32.68 31.03
CA GLU A 315 -3.37 -31.63 31.06
C GLU A 315 -2.93 -30.37 30.28
N LEU A 316 -1.68 -29.94 30.45
CA LEU A 316 -1.14 -28.77 29.77
C LEU A 316 -0.97 -28.97 28.26
N THR A 317 -0.45 -30.13 27.85
CA THR A 317 -0.30 -30.48 26.43
C THR A 317 -1.67 -30.64 25.77
N ASP A 318 -2.55 -31.48 26.32
CA ASP A 318 -3.83 -31.81 25.70
C ASP A 318 -4.74 -30.57 25.54
N ARG A 319 -4.66 -29.61 26.48
CA ARG A 319 -5.55 -28.44 26.51
C ARG A 319 -4.99 -27.20 25.83
N TYR A 320 -3.66 -27.00 25.81
CA TYR A 320 -3.07 -25.71 25.42
C TYR A 320 -2.01 -25.79 24.34
N GLU A 321 -1.56 -26.97 23.88
CA GLU A 321 -0.47 -27.10 22.90
C GLU A 321 -0.67 -26.27 21.62
N ARG A 322 -1.93 -26.08 21.20
CA ARG A 322 -2.29 -25.26 20.02
C ARG A 322 -3.02 -23.97 20.37
N ALA A 323 -2.89 -23.50 21.61
CA ALA A 323 -3.53 -22.29 22.05
C ALA A 323 -2.82 -21.06 21.45
N VAL A 324 -3.63 -20.12 20.94
CA VAL A 324 -3.17 -18.87 20.35
C VAL A 324 -3.93 -17.71 20.99
N PHE A 325 -3.19 -16.71 21.45
CA PHE A 325 -3.75 -15.46 21.95
C PHE A 325 -3.46 -14.33 20.95
N THR A 326 -4.46 -13.52 20.63
CA THR A 326 -4.33 -12.38 19.72
C THR A 326 -4.93 -11.14 20.37
N ALA A 327 -4.15 -10.07 20.47
CA ALA A 327 -4.60 -8.76 20.91
C ALA A 327 -4.50 -7.75 19.78
N THR A 328 -5.58 -7.00 19.55
CA THR A 328 -5.71 -6.03 18.47
C THR A 328 -5.81 -4.59 18.99
N LEU A 329 -5.57 -3.62 18.10
CA LEU A 329 -5.56 -2.18 18.39
C LEU A 329 -6.91 -1.61 18.83
N ASP A 330 -8.01 -2.28 18.51
CA ASP A 330 -9.37 -1.92 18.92
C ASP A 330 -9.69 -2.34 20.37
N ASN A 331 -8.65 -2.56 21.19
CA ASN A 331 -8.73 -3.08 22.55
C ASN A 331 -9.43 -4.45 22.63
N ARG A 332 -9.49 -5.22 21.54
CA ARG A 332 -10.04 -6.58 21.57
C ARG A 332 -8.94 -7.62 21.75
N ALA A 333 -9.31 -8.68 22.46
CA ALA A 333 -8.45 -9.81 22.74
C ALA A 333 -9.20 -11.10 22.43
N ALA A 334 -8.53 -12.09 21.85
CA ALA A 334 -9.09 -13.40 21.60
C ALA A 334 -8.11 -14.50 21.99
N VAL A 335 -8.60 -15.54 22.67
CA VAL A 335 -7.84 -16.78 22.93
C VAL A 335 -8.54 -17.90 22.19
N THR A 336 -7.81 -18.57 21.29
CA THR A 336 -8.30 -19.76 20.62
C THR A 336 -7.63 -20.97 21.25
N LEU A 337 -8.42 -21.88 21.81
CA LEU A 337 -7.96 -23.15 22.36
C LEU A 337 -8.27 -24.30 21.39
N PRO A 338 -7.43 -25.36 21.35
CA PRO A 338 -7.82 -26.62 20.74
C PRO A 338 -9.04 -27.19 21.48
N ALA A 339 -10.05 -27.70 20.77
CA ALA A 339 -11.32 -28.11 21.41
C ALA A 339 -11.27 -29.38 22.26
N ASN A 340 -10.08 -29.84 22.66
CA ASN A 340 -9.96 -31.01 23.49
C ASN A 340 -10.10 -30.63 24.99
N ILE A 341 -11.24 -30.06 25.37
CA ILE A 341 -11.55 -29.76 26.78
C ILE A 341 -12.05 -31.03 27.50
N GLU A 342 -12.50 -32.06 26.77
CA GLU A 342 -13.15 -33.25 27.34
C GLU A 342 -12.31 -34.55 27.33
N GLY A 343 -11.08 -34.53 26.81
CA GLY A 343 -10.17 -35.69 26.94
C GLY A 343 -10.51 -36.91 26.08
N THR A 344 -11.34 -36.77 25.05
CA THR A 344 -11.62 -37.83 24.06
C THR A 344 -10.71 -37.68 22.85
N ALA A 345 -9.57 -38.37 22.90
CA ALA A 345 -8.63 -38.45 21.80
C ALA A 345 -9.24 -39.12 20.56
N GLY A 346 -9.17 -38.44 19.42
CA GLY A 346 -9.36 -39.03 18.10
C GLY A 346 -8.33 -38.44 17.12
N PRO A 347 -7.63 -39.25 16.30
CA PRO A 347 -6.55 -38.80 15.42
C PRO A 347 -7.01 -37.92 14.23
N ASN A 348 -8.31 -37.64 14.10
CA ASN A 348 -8.92 -36.94 12.96
C ASN A 348 -9.78 -35.73 13.40
N LEU A 349 -9.21 -34.80 14.17
CA LEU A 349 -9.89 -33.53 14.44
C LEU A 349 -9.58 -32.53 13.31
N THR A 350 -10.52 -32.43 12.37
CA THR A 350 -10.65 -31.32 11.42
C THR A 350 -10.80 -29.98 12.16
N ASN A 351 -10.53 -28.86 11.48
CA ASN A 351 -10.55 -27.47 11.99
C ASN A 351 -11.89 -27.01 12.66
N GLU A 352 -12.88 -27.89 12.82
CA GLU A 352 -14.26 -27.57 13.17
C GLU A 352 -14.54 -27.50 14.67
N HIS A 353 -13.57 -27.87 15.52
CA HIS A 353 -13.71 -27.78 16.96
C HIS A 353 -12.57 -26.92 17.52
N ARG A 354 -12.83 -25.62 17.69
CA ARG A 354 -11.98 -24.67 18.43
C ARG A 354 -12.85 -23.90 19.42
N LEU A 355 -12.44 -23.87 20.69
CA LEU A 355 -13.09 -23.01 21.68
C LEU A 355 -12.41 -21.67 21.64
N SER A 356 -13.16 -20.64 21.25
CA SER A 356 -12.66 -19.27 21.20
C SER A 356 -13.24 -18.46 22.35
N PHE A 357 -12.39 -17.74 23.06
CA PHE A 357 -12.77 -16.72 24.02
C PHE A 357 -12.52 -15.37 23.35
N SER A 358 -13.47 -14.46 23.44
CA SER A 358 -13.36 -13.11 22.90
C SER A 358 -13.63 -12.11 23.99
N GLY A 359 -12.87 -11.01 24.00
CA GLY A 359 -12.89 -10.07 25.09
C GLY A 359 -12.28 -8.72 24.75
N THR A 360 -12.13 -7.88 25.77
CA THR A 360 -11.42 -6.61 25.69
C THR A 360 -10.20 -6.60 26.61
N TRP A 361 -9.22 -5.76 26.27
CA TRP A 361 -8.05 -5.52 27.11
C TRP A 361 -7.90 -4.03 27.42
N ARG A 362 -7.35 -3.71 28.59
CA ARG A 362 -7.05 -2.33 29.00
C ARG A 362 -5.72 -2.26 29.72
N LYS A 363 -4.92 -1.25 29.43
CA LYS A 363 -3.67 -0.97 30.14
C LYS A 363 -3.96 -0.39 31.53
N SER A 364 -3.35 -0.96 32.56
CA SER A 364 -3.43 -0.52 33.96
C SER A 364 -2.00 -0.46 34.53
N GLY A 365 -1.36 0.71 34.41
CA GLY A 365 0.06 0.87 34.75
C GLY A 365 0.98 0.03 33.85
N ASN A 366 1.82 -0.81 34.47
CA ASN A 366 2.69 -1.78 33.77
C ASN A 366 2.00 -3.12 33.44
N ASN A 367 0.74 -3.30 33.85
CA ASN A 367 -0.02 -4.53 33.68
C ASN A 367 -1.18 -4.32 32.70
N TYR A 368 -1.69 -5.41 32.12
CA TYR A 368 -2.87 -5.37 31.25
C TYR A 368 -4.01 -6.16 31.88
N GLN A 369 -5.20 -5.57 31.96
CA GLN A 369 -6.42 -6.24 32.41
C GLN A 369 -7.16 -6.82 31.22
N LEU A 370 -7.68 -8.05 31.33
CA LEU A 370 -8.37 -8.77 30.26
C LEU A 370 -9.77 -9.20 30.72
N SER A 371 -10.78 -8.80 29.96
CA SER A 371 -12.17 -9.19 30.18
C SER A 371 -12.60 -10.11 29.06
N MET A 372 -12.63 -11.43 29.28
CA MET A 372 -12.92 -12.43 28.24
C MET A 372 -14.22 -13.18 28.51
N THR A 373 -15.01 -13.38 27.45
CA THR A 373 -16.24 -14.18 27.48
C THR A 373 -16.09 -15.35 26.50
N PRO A 374 -16.51 -16.58 26.86
CA PRO A 374 -16.52 -17.70 25.90
C PRO A 374 -17.45 -17.37 24.71
N ALA A 375 -16.93 -17.44 23.49
CA ALA A 375 -17.73 -17.26 22.28
C ALA A 375 -18.51 -18.56 22.00
N ASN A 376 -19.79 -18.59 22.37
CA ASN A 376 -20.65 -19.75 22.16
C ASN A 376 -21.26 -19.72 20.74
N ARG A 377 -21.21 -20.85 20.01
CA ARG A 377 -21.85 -21.00 18.69
C ARG A 377 -23.39 -21.05 18.78
N ASN A 378 -23.95 -21.30 19.97
CA ASN A 378 -25.38 -21.64 20.13
C ASN A 378 -26.17 -20.83 21.18
N ASN A 379 -25.75 -19.62 21.54
CA ASN A 379 -26.57 -18.69 22.35
C ASN A 379 -27.19 -19.28 23.64
N ARG A 380 -26.62 -20.36 24.19
CA ARG A 380 -26.98 -20.87 25.52
C ARG A 380 -26.03 -20.22 26.51
N PRO A 381 -26.53 -19.57 27.57
CA PRO A 381 -25.69 -19.15 28.67
C PRO A 381 -25.20 -20.41 29.36
N VAL A 382 -24.05 -20.92 28.93
CA VAL A 382 -23.19 -21.65 29.86
C VAL A 382 -22.88 -20.61 30.91
N GLY A 383 -23.26 -20.90 32.16
CA GLY A 383 -23.33 -19.95 33.25
C GLY A 383 -22.22 -18.91 33.17
N SER A 384 -22.60 -17.66 33.40
CA SER A 384 -21.71 -16.52 33.55
C SER A 384 -20.75 -16.76 34.72
N GLU A 385 -19.84 -17.71 34.59
CA GLU A 385 -18.51 -17.51 35.12
C GLU A 385 -17.99 -16.33 34.34
N ASN A 386 -18.19 -15.16 34.94
CA ASN A 386 -17.28 -14.04 34.78
C ASN A 386 -15.90 -14.62 35.06
N ILE A 387 -15.25 -15.18 34.04
CA ILE A 387 -13.82 -15.35 34.05
C ILE A 387 -13.31 -13.93 33.86
N THR A 388 -13.41 -13.14 34.94
CA THR A 388 -12.60 -11.95 35.11
C THR A 388 -11.20 -12.50 35.21
N VAL A 389 -10.54 -12.64 34.05
CA VAL A 389 -9.12 -12.90 34.00
C VAL A 389 -8.46 -11.59 34.44
N ASN A 390 -8.48 -11.32 35.75
CA ASN A 390 -7.59 -10.36 36.39
C ASN A 390 -6.17 -10.95 36.35
N THR A 391 -5.65 -11.20 35.14
CA THR A 391 -4.25 -11.52 34.94
C THR A 391 -3.53 -10.22 34.80
N GLU A 392 -2.64 -9.92 35.73
CA GLU A 392 -1.52 -9.07 35.42
C GLU A 392 -0.69 -9.78 34.34
N ALA A 393 -0.83 -9.33 33.09
CA ALA A 393 0.12 -9.69 32.05
C ALA A 393 1.45 -9.00 32.34
N THR A 394 2.28 -9.60 33.18
CA THR A 394 3.66 -9.15 33.39
C THR A 394 4.51 -9.63 32.21
N ILE A 395 4.90 -8.69 31.35
CA ILE A 395 5.80 -8.99 30.21
C ILE A 395 7.23 -8.97 30.73
N GLU A 396 7.75 -10.16 31.02
CA GLU A 396 9.17 -10.33 31.33
C GLU A 396 9.95 -10.64 30.05
N LYS A 397 11.09 -9.97 29.88
CA LYS A 397 12.10 -10.39 28.90
C LYS A 397 12.87 -11.56 29.47
N GLN A 398 12.72 -12.75 28.90
CA GLN A 398 13.60 -13.87 29.21
C GLN A 398 14.66 -13.98 28.12
N LYS A 399 15.93 -13.80 28.51
CA LYS A 399 17.08 -14.09 27.64
C LYS A 399 17.29 -15.59 27.59
N PHE A 400 17.01 -16.19 26.44
CA PHE A 400 17.37 -17.59 26.19
C PHE A 400 18.74 -17.65 25.51
N ALA A 401 19.75 -18.13 26.23
CA ALA A 401 21.02 -18.56 25.64
C ALA A 401 20.94 -20.08 25.41
N ARG A 402 20.91 -20.52 24.15
CA ARG A 402 21.19 -21.92 23.79
C ARG A 402 22.68 -22.03 23.47
N ALA A 403 23.33 -23.09 23.95
CA ALA A 403 24.72 -23.39 23.62
C ALA A 403 24.93 -23.32 22.09
N GLY A 404 25.78 -22.38 21.64
CA GLY A 404 26.12 -22.20 20.23
C GLY A 404 25.17 -21.33 19.37
N ARG A 405 24.19 -20.61 19.95
CA ARG A 405 23.35 -19.64 19.22
C ARG A 405 23.29 -18.28 19.92
N PRO A 406 23.16 -17.17 19.17
CA PRO A 406 23.00 -15.84 19.75
C PRO A 406 21.76 -15.80 20.66
N SER A 407 21.85 -15.05 21.75
CA SER A 407 20.74 -14.89 22.71
C SER A 407 19.56 -14.20 22.03
N VAL A 408 18.39 -14.83 22.08
CA VAL A 408 17.13 -14.24 21.59
C VAL A 408 16.35 -13.72 22.79
N ASP A 409 16.00 -12.43 22.76
CA ASP A 409 15.07 -11.85 23.72
C ASP A 409 13.66 -12.35 23.37
N VAL A 410 13.06 -13.17 24.23
CA VAL A 410 11.68 -13.63 24.07
C VAL A 410 10.79 -12.87 25.04
N GLU A 411 9.76 -12.22 24.51
CA GLU A 411 8.70 -11.62 25.32
C GLU A 411 7.70 -12.71 25.72
N THR A 412 7.42 -12.75 27.01
CA THR A 412 6.56 -13.76 27.61
C THR A 412 5.39 -13.09 28.31
N ILE A 413 4.16 -13.47 27.97
CA ILE A 413 2.96 -13.10 28.74
C ILE A 413 2.51 -14.30 29.57
N ARG A 414 2.26 -14.05 30.85
CA ARG A 414 1.70 -15.01 31.78
C ARG A 414 0.21 -14.76 31.93
N PHE A 415 -0.58 -15.82 31.81
CA PHE A 415 -2.01 -15.83 32.09
C PHE A 415 -2.32 -16.87 33.16
N LYS A 416 -3.49 -16.72 33.78
CA LYS A 416 -4.12 -17.72 34.63
C LYS A 416 -5.46 -18.04 33.98
N ILE A 417 -5.59 -19.22 33.36
CA ILE A 417 -6.82 -19.65 32.68
C ILE A 417 -7.41 -20.80 33.49
N ARG A 418 -8.61 -20.62 34.06
CA ARG A 418 -9.28 -21.62 34.91
C ARG A 418 -8.31 -22.27 35.90
N GLU A 419 -7.70 -21.41 36.73
CA GLU A 419 -6.77 -21.78 37.81
C GLU A 419 -5.37 -22.23 37.40
N ASN A 420 -5.16 -22.68 36.16
CA ASN A 420 -3.85 -23.08 35.68
C ASN A 420 -3.01 -21.89 35.19
N PRO A 421 -1.72 -21.80 35.57
CA PRO A 421 -0.81 -20.84 34.96
C PRO A 421 -0.44 -21.27 33.54
N VAL A 422 -0.73 -20.40 32.58
CA VAL A 422 -0.47 -20.62 31.15
C VAL A 422 0.41 -19.49 30.65
N VAL A 423 1.52 -19.85 30.03
CA VAL A 423 2.48 -18.91 29.49
C VAL A 423 2.40 -18.93 27.97
N PHE A 424 2.35 -17.75 27.36
CA PHE A 424 2.44 -17.60 25.92
C PHE A 424 3.68 -16.77 25.60
N ASN A 425 4.42 -17.21 24.59
CA ASN A 425 5.47 -16.41 24.00
C ASN A 425 4.93 -15.66 22.81
N LYS A 426 5.43 -14.43 22.61
CA LYS A 426 5.22 -13.75 21.34
C LYS A 426 5.84 -14.61 20.26
N ILE A 427 5.14 -14.82 19.15
CA ILE A 427 5.73 -15.54 18.03
C ILE A 427 7.02 -14.77 17.66
N PRO A 428 8.21 -15.38 17.76
CA PRO A 428 9.42 -14.71 17.32
C PRO A 428 9.29 -14.44 15.82
N GLU A 429 9.39 -13.16 15.45
CA GLU A 429 9.12 -12.64 14.10
C GLU A 429 10.18 -12.97 13.05
#